data_AF-A0AAE0J8Z0-F1
#
_entry.id   AF-A0AAE0J8Z0-F1
#
_cell.length_a   1.000
_cell.length_b   1.000
_cell.length_c   1.000
_cell.angle_alpha   90.00
_cell.angle_beta   90.00
_cell.angle_gamma   90.00
#
_symmetry.space_group_name_H-M   'P 1'
#
loop_
_entity.id
_entity.type
_entity.pdbx_description
1 polymer ?
#
loop_
_entity_poly.entity_id
_entity_poly.type
_entity_poly.pdbx_seq_one_letter_code
_entity_poly.pdbx_strand_id
1 'polypeptide(L)'
;MPCSNCHRNGRSCIIDPSISNSCSECVRRKVSCDGVDVGAQLVNAMEECHRLEVEEDKLLREIMELQSRILRTREQKRHMQKRQKELFDRCMVEHEKEVREELEASESYEEH
;
A
#
# COMPACT_ATOMS: atom_id res chain seq x y z
N MET A 1 -3.69 26.30 -30.58
CA MET A 1 -3.94 24.88 -30.27
C MET A 1 -5.45 24.69 -30.14
N PRO A 2 -6.06 23.65 -30.73
CA PRO A 2 -7.50 23.45 -30.59
C PRO A 2 -7.89 23.10 -29.15
N CYS A 3 -9.05 23.55 -28.68
CA CYS A 3 -9.62 23.11 -27.41
C CYS A 3 -9.94 21.61 -27.45
N SER A 4 -10.05 20.95 -26.28
CA SER A 4 -10.31 19.51 -26.19
C SER A 4 -11.56 19.10 -26.96
N ASN A 5 -12.61 19.91 -26.90
CA ASN A 5 -13.86 19.60 -27.59
C ASN A 5 -13.70 19.65 -29.12
N CYS A 6 -13.08 20.71 -29.65
CA CYS A 6 -12.85 20.83 -31.09
C CYS A 6 -11.87 19.78 -31.59
N HIS A 7 -10.82 19.48 -30.81
CA HIS A 7 -9.86 18.42 -31.13
C HIS A 7 -10.55 17.05 -31.21
N ARG A 8 -11.31 16.65 -30.18
CA ARG A 8 -12.02 15.35 -30.13
C ARG A 8 -13.05 15.18 -31.24
N ASN A 9 -13.63 16.28 -31.73
CA ASN A 9 -14.68 16.24 -32.75
C ASN A 9 -14.21 16.65 -34.15
N GLY A 10 -12.90 16.84 -34.36
CA GLY A 10 -12.32 17.21 -35.66
C GLY A 10 -12.81 18.56 -36.20
N ARG A 11 -13.02 19.56 -35.34
CA ARG A 11 -13.59 20.86 -35.70
C ARG A 11 -12.55 21.96 -35.79
N SER A 12 -12.84 22.97 -36.60
CA SER A 12 -12.06 24.20 -36.65
C SER A 12 -12.17 24.95 -35.32
N CYS A 13 -11.05 25.11 -34.62
CA CYS A 13 -10.99 25.80 -33.34
C CYS A 13 -10.31 27.16 -33.53
N ILE A 14 -11.12 28.21 -33.63
CA ILE A 14 -10.63 29.58 -33.75
C ILE A 14 -10.97 30.31 -32.45
N ILE A 15 -9.94 30.75 -31.76
CA ILE A 15 -10.04 31.53 -30.52
C ILE A 15 -9.52 32.92 -30.83
N ASP A 16 -10.32 33.93 -30.53
CA ASP A 16 -9.88 35.33 -30.51
C ASP A 16 -9.82 35.80 -29.06
N PRO A 17 -8.62 35.83 -28.44
CA PRO A 17 -8.45 36.20 -27.04
C PRO A 17 -8.87 37.63 -26.73
N SER A 18 -9.00 38.50 -27.74
CA SER A 18 -9.44 39.88 -27.56
C SER A 18 -10.97 40.00 -27.36
N ILE A 19 -11.72 38.98 -27.77
CA ILE A 19 -13.19 38.97 -27.76
C ILE A 19 -13.73 37.95 -26.76
N SER A 20 -13.11 36.77 -26.65
CA SER A 20 -13.60 35.70 -25.79
C SER A 20 -12.51 34.72 -25.41
N ASN A 21 -12.61 34.18 -24.20
CA ASN A 21 -11.80 33.04 -23.76
C ASN A 21 -12.30 31.69 -24.32
N SER A 22 -13.30 31.70 -25.20
CA SER A 22 -13.88 30.51 -25.81
C SER A 22 -13.76 30.55 -27.32
N CYS A 23 -13.50 29.41 -27.94
CA CYS A 23 -13.49 29.31 -29.40
C CYS A 23 -14.90 29.49 -29.98
N SER A 24 -14.97 29.98 -31.22
CA SER A 24 -16.21 30.24 -31.93
C SER A 24 -17.16 29.03 -31.98
N GLU A 25 -16.61 27.82 -32.15
CA GLU A 25 -17.39 26.57 -32.15
C GLU A 25 -17.97 26.21 -30.77
N CYS A 26 -17.23 26.42 -29.69
CA CYS A 26 -17.74 26.16 -28.34
C CYS A 26 -18.81 27.18 -27.94
N VAL A 27 -18.62 28.46 -28.30
CA VAL A 27 -19.63 29.52 -28.09
C VAL A 27 -20.91 29.17 -28.83
N ARG A 28 -20.82 28.84 -30.13
CA ARG A 28 -21.98 28.47 -30.96
C ARG A 28 -22.77 27.30 -30.37
N ARG A 29 -22.08 26.33 -29.78
CA ARG A 29 -22.69 25.12 -29.22
C ARG A 29 -23.08 25.23 -27.75
N LYS A 30 -22.76 26.36 -27.10
CA LYS A 30 -23.01 26.59 -25.67
C LYS A 30 -22.38 25.50 -24.78
N VAL A 31 -21.14 25.14 -25.09
CA VAL A 31 -20.34 24.14 -24.35
C VAL A 31 -19.08 24.79 -23.81
N SER A 32 -18.48 24.20 -22.76
CA SER A 32 -17.23 24.69 -22.21
C SER A 32 -16.09 24.63 -23.23
N CYS A 33 -15.18 25.60 -23.13
CA CYS A 33 -13.98 25.68 -23.95
C CYS A 33 -12.76 25.79 -23.05
N ASP A 34 -11.81 24.89 -23.23
CA ASP A 34 -10.54 24.82 -22.52
C ASP A 34 -9.35 25.18 -23.42
N GLY A 35 -9.61 25.78 -24.59
CA GLY A 35 -8.57 26.09 -25.57
C GLY A 35 -7.73 27.32 -25.24
N VAL A 36 -8.07 28.05 -24.18
CA VAL A 36 -7.26 29.14 -23.63
C VAL A 36 -6.38 28.57 -22.52
N ASP A 37 -5.15 29.09 -22.42
CA ASP A 37 -4.14 28.68 -21.43
C ASP A 37 -3.74 27.20 -21.46
N VAL A 38 -3.90 26.51 -22.60
CA VAL A 38 -3.51 25.10 -22.73
C VAL A 38 -2.03 24.87 -22.43
N GLY A 39 -1.16 25.85 -22.73
CA GLY A 39 0.26 25.79 -22.38
C GLY A 39 0.49 25.78 -20.86
N ALA A 40 -0.20 26.64 -20.12
CA ALA A 40 -0.11 26.67 -18.65
C ALA A 40 -0.71 25.40 -18.04
N GLN A 41 -1.85 24.92 -18.57
CA GLN A 41 -2.44 23.66 -18.15
C GLN A 41 -1.51 22.46 -18.38
N LEU A 42 -0.79 22.44 -19.51
CA LEU A 42 0.21 21.41 -19.81
C LEU A 42 1.37 21.46 -18.81
N VAL A 43 1.92 22.65 -18.54
CA VAL A 43 3.01 22.80 -17.55
C VAL A 43 2.57 22.33 -16.17
N ASN A 44 1.39 22.76 -15.70
CA ASN A 44 0.85 22.32 -14.42
C ASN A 44 0.65 20.80 -14.37
N ALA A 45 0.17 20.19 -15.46
CA ALA A 45 0.01 18.74 -15.54
C ALA A 45 1.36 18.01 -15.49
N MET A 46 2.40 18.55 -16.15
CA MET A 46 3.75 17.98 -16.09
C MET A 46 4.36 18.08 -14.68
N GLU A 47 4.19 19.22 -14.01
CA GLU A 47 4.63 19.40 -12.62
C GLU A 47 3.90 18.44 -11.67
N GLU A 48 2.60 18.26 -11.88
CA GLU A 48 1.80 17.32 -11.10
C GLU A 48 2.23 15.87 -11.33
N CYS A 49 2.47 15.46 -12.58
CA CYS A 49 3.01 14.14 -12.88
C CYS A 49 4.34 13.92 -12.17
N HIS A 50 5.26 14.89 -12.23
CA HIS A 50 6.54 14.78 -11.56
C HIS A 50 6.40 14.67 -10.03
N ARG A 51 5.50 15.45 -9.44
CA ARG A 51 5.19 15.34 -8.00
C ARG A 51 4.67 13.96 -7.63
N LEU A 52 3.80 13.39 -8.46
CA LEU A 52 3.26 12.04 -8.25
C LEU A 52 4.33 10.95 -8.41
N GLU A 53 5.24 11.08 -9.36
CA GLU A 53 6.39 10.16 -9.53
C GLU A 53 7.27 10.16 -8.26
N VAL A 54 7.58 11.34 -7.71
CA VAL A 54 8.36 11.46 -6.47
C VAL A 54 7.65 10.82 -5.28
N GLU A 55 6.32 10.98 -5.17
CA GLU A 55 5.53 10.36 -4.11
C GLU A 55 5.45 8.83 -4.30
N GLU A 56 5.33 8.34 -5.53
CA GLU A 56 5.38 6.91 -5.84
C GLU A 56 6.71 6.30 -5.38
N ASP A 57 7.84 6.93 -5.73
CA ASP A 57 9.19 6.49 -5.30
C ASP A 57 9.35 6.49 -3.78
N LYS A 58 8.71 7.42 -3.08
CA LYS A 58 8.71 7.47 -1.62
C LYS A 58 7.90 6.30 -1.04
N LEU A 59 6.70 6.06 -1.55
CA LEU A 59 5.84 4.95 -1.12
C LEU A 59 6.51 3.59 -1.38
N LEU A 60 7.20 3.43 -2.51
CA LEU A 60 7.96 2.22 -2.82
C LEU A 60 9.07 1.96 -1.79
N ARG A 61 9.78 3.00 -1.36
CA ARG A 61 10.80 2.89 -0.29
C ARG A 61 10.16 2.50 1.05
N GLU A 62 9.03 3.09 1.41
CA GLU A 62 8.29 2.73 2.63
C GLU A 62 7.83 1.27 2.60
N ILE A 63 7.37 0.77 1.45
CA ILE A 63 7.01 -0.65 1.27
C ILE A 63 8.22 -1.55 1.54
N MET A 64 9.40 -1.23 1.00
CA MET A 64 10.61 -2.01 1.23
C MET A 64 11.00 -2.07 2.71
N GLU A 65 10.91 -0.94 3.42
CA GLU A 65 11.17 -0.86 4.86
C GLU A 65 10.18 -1.71 5.66
N LEU A 66 8.89 -1.61 5.34
CA LEU A 66 7.83 -2.41 5.97
C LEU A 66 8.03 -3.91 5.72
N GLN A 67 8.38 -4.30 4.50
CA GLN A 67 8.69 -5.70 4.18
C GLN A 67 9.87 -6.22 5.01
N SER A 68 10.94 -5.43 5.12
CA SER A 68 12.10 -5.75 5.95
C SER A 68 11.71 -5.94 7.43
N ARG A 69 10.85 -5.07 7.96
CA ARG A 69 10.30 -5.19 9.32
C ARG A 69 9.46 -6.46 9.49
N ILE A 70 8.58 -6.77 8.53
CA ILE A 70 7.75 -7.99 8.54
C ILE A 70 8.63 -9.24 8.60
N LEU A 71 9.71 -9.30 7.82
CA LEU A 71 10.62 -10.44 7.83
C LEU A 71 11.28 -10.65 9.20
N ARG A 72 11.79 -9.57 9.82
CA ARG A 72 12.34 -9.63 11.19
C ARG A 72 11.31 -10.09 12.20
N THR A 73 10.10 -9.55 12.16
CA THR A 73 9.02 -9.94 13.07
C THR A 73 8.62 -11.41 12.88
N ARG A 74 8.60 -11.92 11.64
CA ARG A 74 8.34 -13.35 11.38
C ARG A 74 9.43 -14.25 11.93
N GLU A 75 10.69 -13.86 11.82
CA GLU A 75 11.81 -14.59 12.41
C GLU A 75 11.72 -14.63 13.93
N GLN A 76 11.49 -13.48 14.57
CA GLN A 76 11.28 -13.40 16.02
C GLN A 76 10.09 -14.28 16.46
N LYS A 77 8.98 -14.26 15.74
CA LYS A 77 7.82 -15.13 16.02
C LYS A 77 8.20 -16.61 15.95
N ARG A 78 8.92 -17.03 14.90
CA ARG A 78 9.37 -18.43 14.75
C ARG A 78 10.29 -18.85 15.90
N HIS A 79 11.22 -17.98 16.30
CA HIS A 79 12.08 -18.23 17.44
C HIS A 79 11.27 -18.43 18.73
N MET A 80 10.29 -17.55 18.99
CA MET A 80 9.43 -17.67 20.17
C MET A 80 8.55 -18.92 20.14
N GLN A 81 8.03 -19.31 18.98
CA GLN A 81 7.27 -20.56 18.83
C GLN A 81 8.14 -21.79 19.11
N LYS A 82 9.38 -21.80 18.62
CA LYS A 82 10.33 -22.88 18.94
C LYS A 82 10.59 -22.94 20.44
N ARG A 83 10.85 -21.78 21.06
CA ARG A 83 11.08 -21.69 22.50
C ARG A 83 9.87 -22.15 23.32
N GLN A 84 8.68 -21.77 22.90
CA GLN A 84 7.43 -22.21 23.52
C GLN A 84 7.31 -23.73 23.49
N LYS A 85 7.57 -24.35 22.34
CA LYS A 85 7.55 -25.81 22.19
C LYS A 85 8.58 -26.48 23.10
N GLU A 86 9.82 -25.99 23.13
CA GLU A 86 10.86 -26.54 24.00
C GLU A 86 10.49 -26.50 25.49
N LEU A 87 9.85 -25.41 25.94
CA LEU A 87 9.39 -25.28 27.32
C LEU A 87 8.22 -26.23 27.61
N PHE A 88 7.29 -26.37 26.67
CA PHE A 88 6.20 -27.31 26.79
C PHE A 88 6.70 -28.75 26.89
N ASP A 89 7.59 -29.17 25.98
CA ASP A 89 8.16 -30.52 25.96
C ASP A 89 8.91 -30.83 27.27
N ARG A 90 9.64 -29.86 27.84
CA ARG A 90 10.30 -30.04 29.16
C ARG A 90 9.29 -30.22 30.29
N CYS A 91 8.25 -29.38 30.33
CA CYS A 91 7.22 -29.46 31.35
C CYS A 91 6.50 -30.81 31.32
N MET A 92 6.22 -31.35 30.12
CA MET A 92 5.61 -32.68 29.99
C MET A 92 6.50 -33.79 30.53
N VAL A 93 7.81 -33.74 30.25
CA VAL A 93 8.76 -34.74 30.77
C VAL A 93 8.91 -34.65 32.29
N GLU A 94 8.92 -33.45 32.86
CA GLU A 94 8.94 -33.26 34.31
C GLU A 94 7.66 -33.83 34.95
N HIS A 95 6.51 -33.52 34.37
CA HIS A 95 5.23 -34.04 34.85
C HIS A 95 5.11 -35.57 34.75
N GLU A 96 5.61 -36.18 33.67
CA GLU A 96 5.65 -37.64 33.53
C GLU A 96 6.51 -38.32 34.61
N LYS A 97 7.59 -37.66 35.05
CA LYS A 97 8.43 -38.17 36.15
C LYS A 97 7.72 -38.05 37.48
N GLU A 98 7.11 -36.91 37.78
CA GLU A 98 6.33 -36.69 39.00
C GLU A 98 5.22 -37.74 39.12
N VAL A 99 4.44 -37.97 38.05
CA VAL A 99 3.40 -39.00 38.02
C VAL A 99 3.96 -40.39 38.25
N ARG A 100 5.13 -40.71 37.68
CA ARG A 100 5.78 -42.01 37.91
C ARG A 100 6.23 -42.18 39.37
N GLU A 101 6.87 -41.17 39.94
CA GLU A 101 7.34 -41.18 41.33
C GLU A 101 6.16 -41.32 42.31
N GLU A 102 5.03 -40.65 42.04
CA GLU A 102 3.79 -40.80 42.82
C GLU A 102 3.21 -42.22 42.74
N LEU A 103 3.20 -42.83 41.54
CA LEU A 103 2.74 -44.21 41.36
C LEU A 103 3.64 -45.20 42.11
N GLU A 104 4.96 -45.10 41.95
CA GLU A 104 5.94 -45.96 42.64
C GLU A 104 5.84 -45.82 44.17
N ALA A 105 5.63 -44.59 44.67
CA ALA A 105 5.38 -44.37 46.09
C ALA A 105 4.10 -45.05 46.55
N SER A 106 2.99 -44.92 45.81
CA SER A 106 1.71 -45.54 46.16
C SER A 106 1.77 -47.07 46.22
N GLU A 107 2.45 -47.72 45.27
CA GLU A 107 2.64 -49.18 45.25
C GLU A 107 3.47 -49.65 46.47
N SER A 108 4.50 -48.87 46.85
CA SER A 108 5.33 -49.19 48.03
C SER A 108 4.57 -49.12 49.37
N TYR A 109 3.50 -48.33 49.45
CA TYR A 109 2.64 -48.24 50.63
C TYR A 109 1.61 -49.37 50.71
N GLU A 110 1.24 -50.02 49.61
CA GLU A 110 0.28 -51.15 49.60
C GLU A 110 0.94 -52.50 49.93
N GLU A 111 2.26 -52.63 49.80
CA GLU A 111 3.03 -53.86 50.12
C GLU A 111 3.49 -53.98 51.60
N HIS A 112 3.17 -53.00 52.45
CA HIS A 112 3.50 -52.97 53.88
C HIS A 112 2.26 -53.03 54.79
#